data_AF-A0A7G6VRC2-F1
#
_entry.id   AF-A0A7G6VRC2-F1
#
_cell.length_a   1.000
_cell.length_b   1.000
_cell.length_c   1.000
_cell.angle_alpha   90.00
_cell.angle_beta   90.00
_cell.angle_gamma   90.00
#
_symmetry.space_group_name_H-M   'P 1'
#
loop_
_entity.id
_entity.type
_entity.pdbx_description
1 polymer ?
#
loop_
_entity_poly.entity_id
_entity_poly.type
_entity_poly.pdbx_seq_one_letter_code
_entity_poly.pdbx_strand_id
1 'polypeptide(L)'
;MMKFLAEDIFNDRQAQYFLLIDDLDKGWVHDALRFKLIRALLETIKKFRRITNVKIVVSLRADLLHMVMNNTEGKGFQTEKFEDLMLRLRWSKADLKHLVEERLNLVFRDQYTNKIVKFEDVFTSKIGDHDPLTYMLDRSFYRPRDIISYVNQCFEESEPGASSISAKLVRQAEKEYSNKRFIAIADEWREAYGDLEGVIESLSNLEARFDINDLNDKFFEEFCLDLVASHQTRSGRFVAICNGILNNDHPTYTHLRKNYIEVLYAVGVIGVKRNSGSKFEWSYKNEPVLNMAAVSTDTKFAVHPMLHRKLNLKGDGSSFNT
;
A
#
# COMPACT_ATOMS: atom_id res chain seq x y z
N MET A 1 36.44 -16.22 9.02
CA MET A 1 35.03 -16.29 9.44
C MET A 1 34.18 -17.14 8.49
N MET A 2 33.92 -16.76 7.23
CA MET A 2 33.06 -17.57 6.33
C MET A 2 33.56 -19.01 6.09
N LYS A 3 34.89 -19.21 5.97
CA LYS A 3 35.49 -20.55 5.87
C LYS A 3 35.23 -21.38 7.13
N PHE A 4 35.55 -20.83 8.30
CA PHE A 4 35.25 -21.44 9.60
C PHE A 4 33.77 -21.84 9.73
N LEU A 5 32.83 -20.95 9.36
CA LEU A 5 31.42 -21.30 9.39
C LEU A 5 31.09 -22.46 8.45
N ALA A 6 31.65 -22.50 7.24
CA ALA A 6 31.38 -23.55 6.26
C ALA A 6 32.06 -24.90 6.59
N GLU A 7 33.26 -24.85 7.16
CA GLU A 7 34.15 -26.02 7.33
C GLU A 7 34.06 -26.61 8.75
N ASP A 8 33.73 -25.80 9.76
CA ASP A 8 33.74 -26.21 11.17
C ASP A 8 32.35 -26.21 11.84
N ILE A 9 31.43 -25.33 11.42
CA ILE A 9 30.07 -25.25 12.02
C ILE A 9 29.03 -25.93 11.14
N PHE A 10 28.99 -25.57 9.86
CA PHE A 10 28.03 -26.05 8.87
C PHE A 10 28.67 -27.13 7.98
N ASN A 11 29.41 -28.05 8.59
CA ASN A 11 30.19 -29.07 7.87
C ASN A 11 29.35 -30.28 7.43
N ASP A 12 28.24 -30.55 8.11
CA ASP A 12 27.29 -31.58 7.70
C ASP A 12 26.42 -31.07 6.54
N ARG A 13 26.63 -31.66 5.35
CA ARG A 13 25.86 -31.34 4.14
C ARG A 13 24.44 -31.89 4.16
N GLN A 14 24.13 -32.87 5.01
CA GLN A 14 22.78 -33.39 5.18
C GLN A 14 21.92 -32.51 6.08
N ALA A 15 22.53 -31.81 7.04
CA ALA A 15 21.85 -30.84 7.89
C ALA A 15 21.59 -29.52 7.15
N GLN A 16 20.34 -29.29 6.72
CA GLN A 16 19.92 -28.06 6.04
C GLN A 16 19.29 -27.07 7.03
N TYR A 17 19.75 -25.83 7.04
CA TYR A 17 19.29 -24.76 7.92
C TYR A 17 18.58 -23.67 7.13
N PHE A 18 17.40 -23.24 7.60
CA PHE A 18 16.63 -22.15 7.02
C PHE A 18 16.49 -21.01 8.03
N LEU A 19 16.96 -19.82 7.67
CA LEU A 19 16.79 -18.60 8.45
C LEU A 19 15.83 -17.66 7.73
N LEU A 20 14.67 -17.43 8.35
CA LEU A 20 13.64 -16.52 7.87
C LEU A 20 13.73 -15.23 8.69
N ILE A 21 13.86 -14.10 8.01
CA ILE A 21 13.87 -12.77 8.63
C ILE A 21 12.74 -11.95 8.02
N ASP A 22 11.84 -11.49 8.87
CA ASP A 22 10.65 -10.73 8.49
C ASP A 22 10.53 -9.47 9.38
N ASP A 23 9.54 -8.62 9.09
CA ASP A 23 9.18 -7.44 9.89
C ASP A 23 10.31 -6.39 10.03
N LEU A 24 11.20 -6.30 9.04
CA LEU A 24 12.29 -5.32 9.03
C LEU A 24 11.83 -3.86 8.91
N ASP A 25 10.57 -3.66 8.54
CA ASP A 25 9.88 -2.38 8.42
C ASP A 25 9.35 -1.80 9.72
N LYS A 26 9.34 -2.58 10.81
CA LYS A 26 8.97 -2.08 12.14
C LYS A 26 10.01 -1.07 12.68
N GLY A 27 9.58 -0.23 13.62
CA GLY A 27 10.39 0.80 14.27
C GLY A 27 11.33 0.27 15.37
N TRP A 28 12.18 -0.71 15.05
CA TRP A 28 13.07 -1.37 16.03
C TRP A 28 14.34 -0.56 16.36
N VAL A 29 14.70 0.44 15.55
CA VAL A 29 15.76 1.45 15.79
C VAL A 29 15.48 2.73 14.99
N HIS A 30 16.19 3.81 15.30
CA HIS A 30 16.17 5.06 14.50
C HIS A 30 16.49 4.80 13.02
N ASP A 31 15.76 5.47 12.12
CA ASP A 31 15.80 5.26 10.67
C ASP A 31 17.20 5.30 10.06
N ALA A 32 18.01 6.28 10.43
CA ALA A 32 19.37 6.42 9.92
C ALA A 32 20.26 5.21 10.25
N LEU A 33 19.99 4.53 11.37
CA LEU A 33 20.66 3.29 11.74
C LEU A 33 19.98 2.08 11.08
N ARG A 34 18.64 2.06 11.06
CA ARG A 34 17.82 1.00 10.44
C ARG A 34 18.25 0.75 9.01
N PHE A 35 18.36 1.80 8.19
CA PHE A 35 18.74 1.66 6.79
C PHE A 35 20.16 1.10 6.61
N LYS A 36 21.10 1.52 7.46
CA LYS A 36 22.48 0.99 7.45
C LYS A 36 22.54 -0.48 7.84
N LEU A 37 21.73 -0.90 8.82
CA LEU A 37 21.68 -2.28 9.28
C LEU A 37 21.00 -3.21 8.26
N ILE A 38 19.88 -2.79 7.67
CA ILE A 38 19.22 -3.55 6.58
C ILE A 38 20.19 -3.72 5.42
N ARG A 39 20.91 -2.66 5.04
CA ARG A 39 21.95 -2.77 4.01
C ARG A 39 23.04 -3.78 4.41
N ALA A 40 23.57 -3.69 5.62
CA ALA A 40 24.60 -4.61 6.10
C ALA A 40 24.11 -6.07 6.10
N LEU A 41 22.84 -6.31 6.43
CA LEU A 41 22.19 -7.61 6.35
C LEU A 41 22.19 -8.13 4.90
N LEU A 42 21.72 -7.33 3.93
CA LEU A 42 21.68 -7.72 2.51
C LEU A 42 23.09 -8.05 1.98
N GLU A 43 24.09 -7.21 2.27
CA GLU A 43 25.49 -7.47 1.90
C GLU A 43 26.04 -8.74 2.55
N THR A 44 25.63 -9.04 3.79
CA THR A 44 26.04 -10.22 4.54
C THR A 44 25.43 -11.50 3.94
N ILE A 45 24.14 -11.49 3.61
CA ILE A 45 23.44 -12.63 2.99
C ILE A 45 24.13 -13.03 1.68
N LYS A 46 24.56 -12.05 0.89
CA LYS A 46 25.33 -12.31 -0.34
C LYS A 46 26.63 -13.08 -0.07
N LYS A 47 27.34 -12.77 1.02
CA LYS A 47 28.55 -13.50 1.45
C LYS A 47 28.21 -14.91 1.94
N PHE A 48 27.08 -15.07 2.63
CA PHE A 48 26.59 -16.36 3.15
C PHE A 48 26.22 -17.38 2.07
N ARG A 49 25.97 -16.96 0.83
CA ARG A 49 25.71 -17.88 -0.31
C ARG A 49 26.78 -18.94 -0.55
N ARG A 50 28.00 -18.76 -0.03
CA ARG A 50 29.09 -19.76 -0.12
C ARG A 50 28.84 -20.98 0.78
N ILE A 51 27.96 -20.86 1.77
CA ILE A 51 27.57 -21.93 2.68
C ILE A 51 26.32 -22.58 2.08
N THR A 52 26.46 -23.80 1.55
CA THR A 52 25.41 -24.43 0.73
C THR A 52 24.27 -25.04 1.53
N ASN A 53 24.50 -25.34 2.80
CA ASN A 53 23.53 -25.93 3.71
C ASN A 53 22.80 -24.91 4.60
N VAL A 54 23.01 -23.61 4.36
CA VAL A 54 22.28 -22.53 5.03
C VAL A 54 21.57 -21.68 3.98
N LYS A 55 20.24 -21.62 4.08
CA LYS A 55 19.40 -20.75 3.25
C LYS A 55 18.84 -19.62 4.11
N ILE A 56 19.22 -18.39 3.76
CA ILE A 56 18.65 -17.19 4.38
C ILE A 56 17.62 -16.58 3.42
N VAL A 57 16.43 -16.31 3.93
CA VAL A 57 15.34 -15.65 3.20
C VAL A 57 14.91 -14.43 4.01
N VAL A 58 14.87 -13.28 3.34
CA VAL A 58 14.44 -12.02 3.94
C VAL A 58 13.22 -11.52 3.19
N SER A 59 12.15 -11.22 3.91
CA SER A 59 11.04 -10.42 3.42
C SER A 59 11.30 -8.96 3.74
N LEU A 60 11.12 -8.10 2.75
CA LEU A 60 11.30 -6.67 2.89
C LEU A 60 10.28 -5.96 2.01
N ARG A 61 9.67 -4.91 2.55
CA ARG A 61 8.77 -4.06 1.77
C ARG A 61 9.53 -3.29 0.69
N ALA A 62 8.87 -3.06 -0.45
CA ALA A 62 9.49 -2.43 -1.62
C ALA A 62 9.86 -0.96 -1.39
N ASP A 63 9.02 -0.21 -0.67
CA ASP A 63 9.26 1.18 -0.27
C ASP A 63 10.46 1.29 0.68
N LEU A 64 10.55 0.40 1.67
CA LEU A 64 11.69 0.35 2.58
C LEU A 64 12.99 0.00 1.86
N LEU A 65 12.95 -0.97 0.96
CA LEU A 65 14.11 -1.30 0.13
C LEU A 65 14.57 -0.06 -0.64
N HIS A 66 13.66 0.65 -1.30
CA HIS A 66 13.97 1.87 -2.04
C HIS A 66 14.58 2.96 -1.15
N MET A 67 14.04 3.17 0.06
CA MET A 67 14.62 4.09 1.04
C MET A 67 16.04 3.68 1.47
N VAL A 68 16.28 2.39 1.70
CA VAL A 68 17.61 1.87 2.03
C VAL A 68 18.60 2.12 0.90
N MET A 69 18.19 1.96 -0.36
CA MET A 69 19.04 2.24 -1.52
C MET A 69 19.44 3.72 -1.54
N ASN A 70 18.45 4.62 -1.59
CA ASN A 70 18.68 6.06 -1.76
C ASN A 70 19.45 6.69 -0.60
N ASN A 71 19.21 6.25 0.63
CA ASN A 71 19.91 6.81 1.81
C ASN A 71 21.32 6.25 2.01
N THR A 72 21.77 5.31 1.16
CA THR A 72 23.09 4.67 1.32
C THR A 72 23.96 4.67 0.06
N GLU A 73 23.56 5.37 -1.01
CA GLU A 73 24.24 5.37 -2.33
C GLU A 73 25.73 5.76 -2.27
N GLY A 74 26.14 6.59 -1.31
CA GLY A 74 27.53 7.08 -1.18
C GLY A 74 28.62 6.05 -0.82
N LYS A 75 28.32 4.74 -0.75
CA LYS A 75 29.28 3.69 -0.34
C LYS A 75 29.35 2.49 -1.28
N GLY A 76 29.34 2.69 -2.61
CA GLY A 76 29.59 1.62 -3.58
C GLY A 76 28.55 0.49 -3.59
N PHE A 77 27.33 0.78 -3.13
CA PHE A 77 26.21 -0.15 -3.21
C PHE A 77 25.70 -0.14 -4.65
N GLN A 78 25.82 -1.27 -5.35
CA GLN A 78 25.29 -1.42 -6.70
C GLN A 78 24.03 -2.27 -6.60
N THR A 79 22.87 -1.64 -6.68
CA THR A 79 21.55 -2.28 -6.55
C THR A 79 21.36 -3.42 -7.54
N GLU A 80 21.88 -3.28 -8.77
CA GLU A 80 21.89 -4.32 -9.81
C GLU A 80 22.47 -5.65 -9.32
N LYS A 81 23.44 -5.62 -8.39
CA LYS A 81 24.08 -6.82 -7.84
C LYS A 81 23.19 -7.66 -6.91
N PHE A 82 21.99 -7.18 -6.60
CA PHE A 82 21.01 -7.82 -5.73
C PHE A 82 19.70 -8.17 -6.46
N GLU A 83 19.45 -7.66 -7.66
CA GLU A 83 18.22 -7.97 -8.41
C GLU A 83 18.06 -9.48 -8.62
N ASP A 84 19.13 -10.19 -8.99
CA ASP A 84 19.12 -11.66 -9.15
C ASP A 84 18.86 -12.42 -7.83
N LEU A 85 18.97 -11.76 -6.69
CA LEU A 85 18.70 -12.33 -5.36
C LEU A 85 17.29 -12.03 -4.86
N MET A 86 16.55 -11.19 -5.59
CA MET A 86 15.25 -10.69 -5.17
C MET A 86 14.12 -11.40 -5.91
N LEU A 87 13.19 -11.95 -5.14
CA LEU A 87 11.89 -12.40 -5.67
C LEU A 87 10.86 -11.30 -5.43
N ARG A 88 10.47 -10.60 -6.51
CA ARG A 88 9.40 -9.59 -6.44
C ARG A 88 8.03 -10.26 -6.52
N LEU A 89 7.29 -10.24 -5.42
CA LEU A 89 5.94 -10.81 -5.37
C LEU A 89 4.96 -9.93 -6.14
N ARG A 90 4.20 -10.54 -7.05
CA ARG A 90 3.13 -9.89 -7.81
C ARG A 90 1.92 -10.81 -7.87
N TRP A 91 0.74 -10.24 -7.71
CA TRP A 91 -0.52 -10.96 -7.77
C TRP A 91 -1.27 -10.56 -9.04
N SER A 92 -1.57 -11.53 -9.90
CA SER A 92 -2.45 -11.29 -11.05
C SER A 92 -3.91 -11.35 -10.62
N LYS A 93 -4.81 -10.84 -11.47
CA LYS A 93 -6.27 -11.01 -11.29
C LYS A 93 -6.65 -12.50 -11.16
N ALA A 94 -5.99 -13.38 -11.92
CA ALA A 94 -6.27 -14.82 -11.89
C ALA A 94 -5.83 -15.45 -10.56
N ASP A 95 -4.66 -15.07 -10.05
CA ASP A 95 -4.16 -15.58 -8.75
C ASP A 95 -5.07 -15.15 -7.60
N LEU A 96 -5.51 -13.88 -7.60
CA LEU A 96 -6.42 -13.35 -6.59
C LEU A 96 -7.81 -13.97 -6.70
N LYS A 97 -8.29 -14.23 -7.92
CA LYS A 97 -9.54 -14.97 -8.13
C LYS A 97 -9.43 -16.36 -7.51
N HIS A 98 -8.39 -17.10 -7.85
CA HIS A 98 -8.15 -18.44 -7.34
C HIS A 98 -8.06 -18.44 -5.80
N LEU A 99 -7.34 -17.49 -5.22
CA LEU A 99 -7.26 -17.34 -3.77
C LEU A 99 -8.64 -17.14 -3.12
N VAL A 100 -9.48 -16.27 -3.70
CA VAL A 100 -10.84 -16.04 -3.21
C VAL A 100 -11.65 -17.34 -3.33
N GLU A 101 -11.60 -18.02 -4.47
CA GLU A 101 -12.31 -19.28 -4.69
C GLU A 101 -11.87 -20.37 -3.70
N GLU A 102 -10.58 -20.53 -3.43
CA GLU A 102 -10.07 -21.45 -2.39
C GLU A 102 -10.67 -21.12 -1.01
N ARG A 103 -10.75 -19.83 -0.66
CA ARG A 103 -11.37 -19.39 0.59
C ARG A 103 -12.88 -19.63 0.61
N LEU A 104 -13.58 -19.40 -0.48
CA LEU A 104 -15.01 -19.69 -0.62
C LEU A 104 -15.26 -21.20 -0.43
N ASN A 105 -14.47 -22.04 -1.09
CA ASN A 105 -14.62 -23.49 -0.99
C ASN A 105 -14.42 -24.00 0.43
N LEU A 106 -13.54 -23.37 1.23
CA LEU A 106 -13.41 -23.71 2.65
C LEU A 106 -14.66 -23.33 3.47
N VAL A 107 -15.27 -22.17 3.18
CA VAL A 107 -16.49 -21.71 3.87
C VAL A 107 -17.70 -22.58 3.52
N PHE A 108 -17.83 -23.01 2.25
CA PHE A 108 -18.97 -23.80 1.79
C PHE A 108 -18.78 -25.32 1.90
N ARG A 109 -17.58 -25.81 2.25
CA ARG A 109 -17.29 -27.24 2.40
C ARG A 109 -18.22 -27.94 3.39
N ASP A 110 -18.60 -27.25 4.45
CA ASP A 110 -19.44 -27.78 5.53
C ASP A 110 -20.94 -27.81 5.16
N GLN A 111 -21.34 -27.21 4.03
CA GLN A 111 -22.74 -27.19 3.54
C GLN A 111 -23.07 -28.35 2.58
N TYR A 112 -22.34 -29.47 2.63
CA TYR A 112 -22.66 -30.72 1.91
C TYR A 112 -22.80 -30.61 0.38
N THR A 113 -22.01 -29.75 -0.28
CA THR A 113 -21.94 -29.73 -1.75
C THR A 113 -20.60 -30.27 -2.22
N ASN A 114 -20.60 -31.41 -2.93
CA ASN A 114 -19.43 -31.94 -3.66
C ASN A 114 -19.02 -31.07 -4.87
N LYS A 115 -19.57 -29.86 -4.99
CA LYS A 115 -19.38 -28.97 -6.12
C LYS A 115 -18.39 -27.88 -5.71
N ILE A 116 -17.35 -27.71 -6.52
CA ILE A 116 -16.41 -26.59 -6.37
C ILE A 116 -17.18 -25.29 -6.63
N VAL A 117 -17.23 -24.42 -5.62
CA VAL A 117 -17.86 -23.10 -5.68
C VAL A 117 -16.92 -22.13 -6.38
N LYS A 118 -17.39 -21.51 -7.45
CA LYS A 118 -16.68 -20.44 -8.16
C LYS A 118 -17.08 -19.07 -7.64
N PHE A 119 -16.25 -18.08 -7.91
CA PHE A 119 -16.56 -16.70 -7.52
C PHE A 119 -17.89 -16.23 -8.11
N GLU A 120 -18.15 -16.57 -9.37
CA GLU A 120 -19.38 -16.20 -10.08
C GLU A 120 -20.64 -16.89 -9.55
N ASP A 121 -20.50 -18.02 -8.84
CA ASP A 121 -21.64 -18.70 -8.19
C ASP A 121 -22.17 -17.88 -7.00
N VAL A 122 -21.29 -17.10 -6.35
CA VAL A 122 -21.61 -16.28 -5.17
C VAL A 122 -21.90 -14.82 -5.58
N PHE A 123 -21.07 -14.24 -6.44
CA PHE A 123 -21.18 -12.85 -6.90
C PHE A 123 -21.72 -12.80 -8.32
N THR A 124 -23.05 -12.85 -8.45
CA THR A 124 -23.74 -13.08 -9.73
C THR A 124 -24.04 -11.80 -10.53
N SER A 125 -24.14 -10.65 -9.85
CA SER A 125 -24.65 -9.41 -10.45
C SER A 125 -23.54 -8.41 -10.74
N LYS A 126 -23.47 -7.89 -11.98
CA LYS A 126 -22.56 -6.78 -12.34
C LYS A 126 -22.80 -5.54 -11.46
N ILE A 127 -21.73 -4.78 -11.21
CA ILE A 127 -21.77 -3.57 -10.41
C ILE A 127 -21.59 -2.36 -11.33
N GLY A 128 -22.71 -1.88 -11.88
CA GLY A 128 -22.66 -0.96 -13.02
C GLY A 128 -22.13 -1.71 -14.25
N ASP A 129 -21.09 -1.17 -14.88
CA ASP A 129 -20.48 -1.80 -16.06
C ASP A 129 -19.38 -2.82 -15.72
N HIS A 130 -19.03 -2.97 -14.45
CA HIS A 130 -17.90 -3.80 -14.00
C HIS A 130 -18.34 -5.19 -13.55
N ASP A 131 -17.49 -6.20 -13.81
CA ASP A 131 -17.60 -7.49 -13.12
C ASP A 131 -17.28 -7.32 -11.62
N PRO A 132 -17.94 -8.07 -10.72
CA PRO A 132 -17.78 -7.86 -9.29
C PRO A 132 -16.35 -8.05 -8.80
N LEU A 133 -15.63 -9.02 -9.38
CA LEU A 133 -14.24 -9.27 -9.04
C LEU A 133 -13.36 -8.05 -9.38
N THR A 134 -13.44 -7.53 -10.61
CA THR A 134 -12.70 -6.30 -10.98
C THR A 134 -13.07 -5.14 -10.08
N TYR A 135 -14.36 -4.94 -9.82
CA TYR A 135 -14.84 -3.85 -8.96
C TYR A 135 -14.19 -3.88 -7.56
N MET A 136 -14.09 -5.08 -6.97
CA MET A 136 -13.47 -5.28 -5.66
C MET A 136 -11.95 -5.20 -5.72
N LEU A 137 -11.31 -5.72 -6.77
CA LEU A 137 -9.86 -5.67 -6.96
C LEU A 137 -9.33 -4.25 -7.14
N ASP A 138 -10.05 -3.41 -7.89
CA ASP A 138 -9.72 -2.00 -8.06
C ASP A 138 -9.86 -1.19 -6.76
N ARG A 139 -10.40 -1.81 -5.69
CA ARG A 139 -10.54 -1.24 -4.34
C ARG A 139 -9.66 -1.93 -3.31
N SER A 140 -8.79 -2.87 -3.68
CA SER A 140 -8.03 -3.69 -2.73
C SER A 140 -6.51 -3.64 -2.92
N PHE A 141 -5.99 -2.64 -3.65
CA PHE A 141 -4.57 -2.57 -4.03
C PHE A 141 -4.03 -3.84 -4.73
N TYR A 142 -4.90 -4.71 -5.23
CA TYR A 142 -4.52 -6.06 -5.72
C TYR A 142 -3.74 -6.86 -4.65
N ARG A 143 -4.07 -6.65 -3.37
CA ARG A 143 -3.46 -7.36 -2.23
C ARG A 143 -4.38 -8.50 -1.77
N PRO A 144 -3.85 -9.73 -1.57
CA PRO A 144 -4.58 -10.88 -1.06
C PRO A 144 -5.43 -10.59 0.18
N ARG A 145 -4.83 -9.95 1.19
CA ARG A 145 -5.51 -9.61 2.44
C ARG A 145 -6.71 -8.70 2.21
N ASP A 146 -6.55 -7.71 1.34
CA ASP A 146 -7.53 -6.65 1.18
C ASP A 146 -8.71 -7.11 0.32
N ILE A 147 -8.51 -7.99 -0.67
CA ILE A 147 -9.62 -8.60 -1.40
C ILE A 147 -10.42 -9.57 -0.52
N ILE A 148 -9.74 -10.38 0.30
CA ILE A 148 -10.42 -11.28 1.25
C ILE A 148 -11.19 -10.49 2.29
N SER A 149 -10.62 -9.41 2.83
CA SER A 149 -11.33 -8.52 3.74
C SER A 149 -12.60 -7.91 3.12
N TYR A 150 -12.56 -7.56 1.83
CA TYR A 150 -13.75 -7.04 1.14
C TYR A 150 -14.80 -8.14 0.93
N VAL A 151 -14.39 -9.34 0.53
CA VAL A 151 -15.31 -10.50 0.41
C VAL A 151 -15.97 -10.82 1.75
N ASN A 152 -15.19 -10.83 2.84
CA ASN A 152 -15.72 -11.06 4.18
C ASN A 152 -16.72 -9.97 4.58
N GLN A 153 -16.44 -8.70 4.27
CA GLN A 153 -17.40 -7.62 4.53
C GLN A 153 -18.72 -7.83 3.79
N CYS A 154 -18.68 -8.38 2.57
CA CYS A 154 -19.90 -8.73 1.84
C CYS A 154 -20.69 -9.85 2.53
N PHE A 155 -20.01 -10.83 3.14
CA PHE A 155 -20.69 -11.87 3.91
C PHE A 155 -21.26 -11.34 5.23
N GLU A 156 -20.54 -10.46 5.92
CA GLU A 156 -21.02 -9.80 7.15
C GLU A 156 -22.31 -8.99 6.91
N GLU A 157 -22.42 -8.32 5.77
CA GLU A 157 -23.62 -7.54 5.40
C GLU A 157 -24.76 -8.41 4.83
N SER A 158 -24.52 -9.70 4.56
CA SER A 158 -25.50 -10.59 3.97
C SER A 158 -26.47 -11.18 4.98
N GLU A 159 -27.73 -11.30 4.58
CA GLU A 159 -28.74 -11.94 5.40
C GLU A 159 -28.43 -13.44 5.58
N PRO A 160 -28.70 -14.03 6.77
CA PRO A 160 -28.53 -15.45 6.98
C PRO A 160 -29.30 -16.28 5.94
N GLY A 161 -28.59 -17.15 5.22
CA GLY A 161 -29.18 -18.00 4.18
C GLY A 161 -29.30 -17.36 2.79
N ALA A 162 -28.75 -16.16 2.57
CA ALA A 162 -28.68 -15.57 1.24
C ALA A 162 -27.93 -16.49 0.26
N SER A 163 -28.53 -16.77 -0.89
CA SER A 163 -27.97 -17.66 -1.91
C SER A 163 -26.94 -16.98 -2.82
N SER A 164 -26.89 -15.65 -2.82
CA SER A 164 -25.94 -14.87 -3.62
C SER A 164 -25.76 -13.46 -3.06
N ILE A 165 -24.66 -12.81 -3.48
CA ILE A 165 -24.31 -11.45 -3.12
C ILE A 165 -24.68 -10.52 -4.28
N SER A 166 -25.67 -9.64 -4.04
CA SER A 166 -26.14 -8.68 -5.04
C SER A 166 -25.22 -7.46 -5.16
N ALA A 167 -25.29 -6.75 -6.29
CA ALA A 167 -24.53 -5.51 -6.50
C ALA A 167 -24.86 -4.41 -5.48
N LYS A 168 -26.12 -4.38 -4.98
CA LYS A 168 -26.53 -3.47 -3.90
C LYS A 168 -25.76 -3.78 -2.62
N LEU A 169 -25.61 -5.06 -2.31
CA LEU A 169 -24.94 -5.51 -1.10
C LEU A 169 -23.42 -5.23 -1.17
N VAL A 170 -22.78 -5.47 -2.32
CA VAL A 170 -21.35 -5.12 -2.49
C VAL A 170 -21.11 -3.62 -2.26
N ARG A 171 -22.02 -2.76 -2.74
CA ARG A 171 -21.94 -1.30 -2.51
C ARG A 171 -22.22 -0.90 -1.05
N GLN A 172 -23.05 -1.65 -0.34
CA GLN A 172 -23.30 -1.45 1.08
C GLN A 172 -22.07 -1.85 1.90
N ALA A 173 -21.53 -3.03 1.66
CA ALA A 173 -20.29 -3.54 2.25
C ALA A 173 -19.09 -2.63 1.97
N GLU A 174 -19.04 -1.99 0.79
CA GLU A 174 -18.01 -1.02 0.45
C GLU A 174 -17.88 0.10 1.47
N LYS A 175 -18.97 0.54 2.10
CA LYS A 175 -18.94 1.63 3.09
C LYS A 175 -18.07 1.25 4.28
N GLU A 176 -18.35 0.11 4.89
CA GLU A 176 -17.61 -0.37 6.05
C GLU A 176 -16.20 -0.81 5.67
N TYR A 177 -16.04 -1.47 4.52
CA TYR A 177 -14.73 -1.81 3.97
C TYR A 177 -13.84 -0.58 3.78
N SER A 178 -14.38 0.50 3.21
CA SER A 178 -13.67 1.76 2.98
C SER A 178 -13.20 2.40 4.29
N ASN A 179 -14.05 2.38 5.32
CA ASN A 179 -13.68 2.86 6.66
C ASN A 179 -12.55 2.02 7.28
N LYS A 180 -12.68 0.69 7.25
CA LYS A 180 -11.63 -0.22 7.75
C LYS A 180 -10.31 -0.03 7.00
N ARG A 181 -10.36 0.18 5.67
CA ARG A 181 -9.17 0.46 4.86
C ARG A 181 -8.52 1.80 5.17
N PHE A 182 -9.30 2.85 5.40
CA PHE A 182 -8.78 4.15 5.84
C PHE A 182 -7.96 4.02 7.13
N ILE A 183 -8.51 3.37 8.16
CA ILE A 183 -7.83 3.13 9.44
C ILE A 183 -6.57 2.28 9.21
N ALA A 184 -6.70 1.18 8.47
CA ALA A 184 -5.59 0.26 8.22
C ALA A 184 -4.43 0.93 7.46
N ILE A 185 -4.70 1.86 6.54
CA ILE A 185 -3.65 2.62 5.84
C ILE A 185 -2.95 3.58 6.81
N ALA A 186 -3.70 4.31 7.63
CA ALA A 186 -3.11 5.22 8.62
C ALA A 186 -2.22 4.44 9.61
N ASP A 187 -2.72 3.32 10.14
CA ASP A 187 -1.97 2.45 11.05
C ASP A 187 -0.71 1.85 10.39
N GLU A 188 -0.83 1.34 9.15
CA GLU A 188 0.28 0.71 8.40
C GLU A 188 1.46 1.66 8.19
N TRP A 189 1.21 2.96 8.12
CA TRP A 189 2.21 3.97 7.81
C TRP A 189 2.50 4.95 8.96
N ARG A 190 1.89 4.75 10.13
CA ARG A 190 2.03 5.65 11.29
C ARG A 190 3.48 5.78 11.75
N GLU A 191 4.24 4.69 11.76
CA GLU A 191 5.66 4.73 12.13
C GLU A 191 6.51 5.55 11.15
N ALA A 192 6.15 5.56 9.86
CA ALA A 192 6.92 6.21 8.81
C ALA A 192 6.58 7.71 8.65
N TYR A 193 5.31 8.08 8.78
CA TYR A 193 4.83 9.44 8.46
C TYR A 193 4.11 10.14 9.62
N GLY A 194 3.86 9.44 10.74
CA GLY A 194 3.03 9.92 11.83
C GLY A 194 1.54 9.74 11.54
N ASP A 195 0.70 10.48 12.26
CA ASP A 195 -0.74 10.45 12.08
C ASP A 195 -1.11 10.97 10.66
N LEU A 196 -1.88 10.17 9.91
CA LEU A 196 -2.26 10.43 8.52
C LEU A 196 -3.77 10.64 8.35
N GLU A 197 -4.56 10.44 9.39
CA GLU A 197 -6.02 10.46 9.38
C GLU A 197 -6.52 11.82 8.87
N GLY A 198 -6.10 12.92 9.50
CA GLY A 198 -6.46 14.27 9.06
C GLY A 198 -5.89 14.64 7.68
N VAL A 199 -4.74 14.08 7.30
CA VAL A 199 -4.13 14.27 5.98
C VAL A 199 -5.01 13.64 4.90
N ILE A 200 -5.41 12.38 5.08
CA ILE A 200 -6.25 11.65 4.14
C ILE A 200 -7.67 12.23 4.13
N GLU A 201 -8.22 12.63 5.29
CA GLU A 201 -9.55 13.23 5.39
C GLU A 201 -9.65 14.57 4.65
N SER A 202 -8.57 15.36 4.57
CA SER A 202 -8.58 16.62 3.81
C SER A 202 -8.87 16.46 2.32
N LEU A 203 -8.68 15.26 1.75
CA LEU A 203 -9.08 14.94 0.37
C LEU A 203 -10.61 14.95 0.15
N SER A 204 -11.42 14.90 1.21
CA SER A 204 -12.88 15.04 1.13
C SER A 204 -13.33 16.43 0.65
N ASN A 205 -12.45 17.42 0.71
CA ASN A 205 -12.68 18.77 0.19
C ASN A 205 -12.39 18.88 -1.32
N LEU A 206 -11.99 17.79 -1.97
CA LEU A 206 -11.64 17.72 -3.39
C LEU A 206 -12.59 16.81 -4.17
N GLU A 207 -12.53 16.90 -5.49
CA GLU A 207 -13.15 15.89 -6.35
C GLU A 207 -12.33 14.58 -6.35
N ALA A 208 -12.97 13.46 -6.69
CA ALA A 208 -12.29 12.15 -6.78
C ALA A 208 -11.10 12.17 -7.77
N ARG A 209 -11.15 13.07 -8.75
CA ARG A 209 -10.06 13.42 -9.66
C ARG A 209 -9.86 14.92 -9.58
N PHE A 210 -8.63 15.35 -9.39
CA PHE A 210 -8.27 16.75 -9.19
C PHE A 210 -6.93 17.03 -9.86
N ASP A 211 -6.55 18.29 -10.02
CA ASP A 211 -5.26 18.69 -10.57
C ASP A 211 -4.40 19.44 -9.54
N ILE A 212 -3.18 19.79 -9.94
CA ILE A 212 -2.23 20.44 -9.03
C ILE A 212 -2.68 21.84 -8.58
N ASN A 213 -3.56 22.52 -9.34
CA ASN A 213 -4.09 23.83 -9.01
C ASN A 213 -5.18 23.77 -7.94
N ASP A 214 -5.85 22.63 -7.82
CA ASP A 214 -6.79 22.38 -6.71
C ASP A 214 -6.05 22.33 -5.36
N LEU A 215 -4.78 21.91 -5.35
CA LEU A 215 -3.88 21.94 -4.21
C LEU A 215 -3.23 23.33 -4.01
N ASN A 216 -3.99 24.40 -4.10
CA ASN A 216 -3.49 25.78 -3.95
C ASN A 216 -3.23 26.17 -2.48
N ASP A 217 -2.73 27.39 -2.26
CA ASP A 217 -2.37 27.87 -0.93
C ASP A 217 -3.58 27.97 0.01
N LYS A 218 -4.78 28.28 -0.52
CA LYS A 218 -6.02 28.29 0.25
C LYS A 218 -6.39 26.90 0.77
N PHE A 219 -6.27 25.87 -0.06
CA PHE A 219 -6.46 24.48 0.36
C PHE A 219 -5.54 24.13 1.55
N PHE A 220 -4.27 24.51 1.46
CA PHE A 220 -3.30 24.21 2.53
C PHE A 220 -3.44 25.08 3.78
N GLU A 221 -3.97 26.30 3.65
CA GLU A 221 -4.36 27.13 4.78
C GLU A 221 -5.47 26.45 5.59
N GLU A 222 -6.57 26.08 4.94
CA GLU A 222 -7.70 25.37 5.57
C GLU A 222 -7.25 24.03 6.17
N PHE A 223 -6.47 23.24 5.40
CA PHE A 223 -5.91 21.98 5.89
C PHE A 223 -5.07 22.15 7.16
N CYS A 224 -4.18 23.15 7.21
CA CYS A 224 -3.35 23.35 8.40
C CYS A 224 -4.14 23.80 9.62
N LEU A 225 -5.16 24.66 9.43
CA LEU A 225 -6.06 25.07 10.50
C LEU A 225 -6.81 23.86 11.06
N ASP A 226 -7.41 23.03 10.20
CA ASP A 226 -8.14 21.84 10.61
C ASP A 226 -7.24 20.82 11.30
N LEU A 227 -6.04 20.56 10.73
CA LEU A 227 -5.11 19.59 11.27
C LEU A 227 -4.63 19.97 12.67
N VAL A 228 -4.27 21.23 12.88
CA VAL A 228 -3.75 21.74 14.18
C VAL A 228 -4.88 21.89 15.20
N ALA A 229 -6.08 22.26 14.77
CA ALA A 229 -7.25 22.31 15.65
C ALA A 229 -7.73 20.91 16.09
N SER A 230 -7.47 19.89 15.27
CA SER A 230 -7.89 18.52 15.59
C SER A 230 -7.14 17.94 16.80
N HIS A 231 -7.86 17.49 17.82
CA HIS A 231 -7.27 16.77 18.96
C HIS A 231 -6.87 15.32 18.64
N GLN A 232 -7.20 14.85 17.43
CA GLN A 232 -6.96 13.48 16.96
C GLN A 232 -5.52 13.30 16.45
N THR A 233 -4.94 14.32 15.83
CA THR A 233 -3.60 14.27 15.24
C THR A 233 -2.60 14.88 16.23
N ARG A 234 -1.86 14.06 16.98
CA ARG A 234 -0.98 14.56 18.07
C ARG A 234 0.48 14.57 17.69
N SER A 235 0.87 13.85 16.64
CA SER A 235 2.27 13.75 16.23
C SER A 235 2.42 13.39 14.76
N GLY A 236 3.41 13.97 14.11
CA GLY A 236 3.72 13.66 12.72
C GLY A 236 4.33 14.82 11.98
N ARG A 237 4.90 14.52 10.81
CA ARG A 237 5.61 15.51 10.00
C ARG A 237 4.70 16.65 9.53
N PHE A 238 3.43 16.36 9.25
CA PHE A 238 2.47 17.36 8.76
C PHE A 238 2.06 18.36 9.85
N VAL A 239 1.86 17.88 11.09
CA VAL A 239 1.56 18.75 12.24
C VAL A 239 2.72 19.72 12.50
N ALA A 240 3.96 19.24 12.46
CA ALA A 240 5.14 20.09 12.62
C ALA A 240 5.26 21.15 11.52
N ILE A 241 5.04 20.77 10.26
CA ILE A 241 5.07 21.70 9.12
C ILE A 241 3.95 22.74 9.25
N CYS A 242 2.72 22.32 9.54
CA CYS A 242 1.58 23.23 9.67
C CYS A 242 1.74 24.21 10.85
N ASN A 243 2.21 23.75 12.01
CA ASN A 243 2.53 24.65 13.13
C ASN A 243 3.59 25.69 12.74
N GLY A 244 4.65 25.27 12.03
CA GLY A 244 5.67 26.20 11.53
C GLY A 244 5.13 27.24 10.55
N ILE A 245 4.19 26.86 9.67
CA ILE A 245 3.51 27.80 8.77
C ILE A 245 2.68 28.81 9.57
N LEU A 246 1.84 28.33 10.50
CA LEU A 246 0.94 29.18 11.29
C LEU A 246 1.70 30.14 12.22
N ASN A 247 2.88 29.75 12.71
CA ASN A 247 3.73 30.59 13.55
C ASN A 247 4.66 31.53 12.76
N ASN A 248 4.62 31.52 11.43
CA ASN A 248 5.53 32.25 10.54
C ASN A 248 7.03 31.87 10.67
N ASP A 249 7.33 30.62 11.05
CA ASP A 249 8.69 30.10 11.29
C ASP A 249 9.44 29.61 10.03
N HIS A 250 8.92 29.87 8.81
CA HIS A 250 9.49 29.50 7.51
C HIS A 250 9.41 28.01 7.07
N PRO A 251 8.20 27.46 6.90
CA PRO A 251 7.91 26.62 5.73
C PRO A 251 6.98 27.36 4.76
N THR A 252 7.15 27.18 3.46
CA THR A 252 6.19 27.66 2.44
C THR A 252 5.14 26.59 2.15
N TYR A 253 3.94 26.98 1.73
CA TYR A 253 2.92 26.05 1.22
C TYR A 253 3.45 25.17 0.08
N THR A 254 4.47 25.62 -0.65
CA THR A 254 5.18 24.82 -1.65
C THR A 254 5.83 23.57 -1.05
N HIS A 255 6.51 23.71 0.10
CA HIS A 255 7.12 22.56 0.77
C HIS A 255 6.04 21.60 1.28
N LEU A 256 4.99 22.13 1.89
CA LEU A 256 3.87 21.31 2.37
C LEU A 256 3.19 20.55 1.23
N ARG A 257 2.88 21.22 0.11
CA ARG A 257 2.30 20.63 -1.10
C ARG A 257 3.13 19.46 -1.62
N LYS A 258 4.45 19.66 -1.71
CA LYS A 258 5.37 18.61 -2.17
C LYS A 258 5.29 17.36 -1.28
N ASN A 259 5.39 17.55 0.04
CA ASN A 259 5.34 16.44 0.99
C ASN A 259 3.96 15.75 1.00
N TYR A 260 2.89 16.53 0.88
CA TYR A 260 1.52 16.02 0.83
C TYR A 260 1.34 15.06 -0.35
N ILE A 261 1.77 15.46 -1.55
CA ILE A 261 1.68 14.63 -2.74
C ILE A 261 2.60 13.41 -2.64
N GLU A 262 3.87 13.59 -2.24
CA GLU A 262 4.83 12.49 -2.12
C GLU A 262 4.34 11.40 -1.17
N VAL A 263 3.86 11.79 0.01
CA VAL A 263 3.37 10.84 1.02
C VAL A 263 2.10 10.16 0.55
N LEU A 264 1.09 10.91 0.11
CA LEU A 264 -0.19 10.32 -0.31
C LEU A 264 -0.02 9.38 -1.52
N TYR A 265 0.90 9.68 -2.43
CA TYR A 265 1.24 8.78 -3.52
C TYR A 265 1.93 7.52 -2.98
N ALA A 266 2.96 7.67 -2.14
CA ALA A 266 3.72 6.54 -1.61
C ALA A 266 2.83 5.54 -0.86
N VAL A 267 1.89 6.03 -0.03
CA VAL A 267 0.94 5.16 0.71
C VAL A 267 -0.18 4.58 -0.17
N GLY A 268 -0.29 5.02 -1.44
CA GLY A 268 -1.27 4.54 -2.41
C GLY A 268 -2.66 5.20 -2.30
N VAL A 269 -2.79 6.26 -1.49
CA VAL A 269 -4.04 7.01 -1.30
C VAL A 269 -4.39 7.80 -2.56
N ILE A 270 -3.39 8.34 -3.26
CA ILE A 270 -3.57 8.99 -4.56
C ILE A 270 -2.76 8.30 -5.66
N GLY A 271 -3.29 8.35 -6.88
CA GLY A 271 -2.60 8.00 -8.11
C GLY A 271 -2.27 9.26 -8.91
N VAL A 272 -1.26 9.18 -9.77
CA VAL A 272 -0.80 10.30 -10.60
C VAL A 272 -0.94 9.99 -12.09
N LYS A 273 -1.40 10.97 -12.86
CA LYS A 273 -1.42 10.93 -14.32
C LYS A 273 -0.66 12.16 -14.82
N ARG A 274 0.55 11.93 -15.29
CA ARG A 274 1.48 13.00 -15.68
C ARG A 274 1.02 13.74 -16.93
N ASN A 275 0.48 12.99 -17.91
CA ASN A 275 0.10 13.51 -19.22
C ASN A 275 -1.28 12.98 -19.62
N SER A 276 -2.01 13.70 -20.48
CA SER A 276 -3.37 13.32 -20.94
C SER A 276 -3.46 11.93 -21.58
N GLY A 277 -2.40 11.49 -22.27
CA GLY A 277 -2.31 10.18 -22.93
C GLY A 277 -1.85 9.02 -22.05
N SER A 278 -1.40 9.26 -20.81
CA SER A 278 -0.94 8.20 -19.91
C SER A 278 -2.07 7.65 -19.04
N LYS A 279 -1.89 6.43 -18.54
CA LYS A 279 -2.75 5.89 -17.48
C LYS A 279 -2.36 6.49 -16.12
N PHE A 280 -3.23 6.33 -15.13
CA PHE A 280 -2.87 6.62 -13.76
C PHE A 280 -1.83 5.60 -13.27
N GLU A 281 -0.75 6.11 -12.69
CA GLU A 281 0.27 5.35 -11.98
C GLU A 281 -0.07 5.33 -10.49
N TRP A 282 0.17 4.18 -9.86
CA TRP A 282 -0.07 3.98 -8.44
C TRP A 282 1.15 3.34 -7.78
N SER A 283 1.53 3.76 -6.58
CA SER A 283 2.74 3.26 -5.90
C SER A 283 2.79 1.75 -5.71
N TYR A 284 1.64 1.10 -5.60
CA TYR A 284 1.53 -0.35 -5.40
C TYR A 284 1.57 -1.17 -6.70
N LYS A 285 1.43 -0.54 -7.88
CA LYS A 285 1.56 -1.19 -9.20
C LYS A 285 2.80 -0.74 -9.97
N ASN A 286 3.21 0.52 -9.77
CA ASN A 286 4.27 1.21 -10.47
C ASN A 286 5.43 1.49 -9.49
N GLU A 287 6.18 2.56 -9.73
CA GLU A 287 7.26 2.97 -8.83
C GLU A 287 6.70 3.41 -7.47
N PRO A 288 7.28 2.95 -6.34
CA PRO A 288 6.76 3.19 -5.00
C PRO A 288 6.93 4.65 -4.55
N VAL A 289 7.79 5.42 -5.22
CA VAL A 289 8.08 6.82 -4.91
C VAL A 289 7.80 7.68 -6.14
N LEU A 290 7.22 8.85 -5.91
CA LEU A 290 6.97 9.83 -6.95
C LEU A 290 8.20 10.72 -7.15
N ASN A 291 8.66 10.86 -8.39
CA ASN A 291 9.62 11.89 -8.74
C ASN A 291 8.91 13.24 -8.90
N MET A 292 9.00 14.10 -7.88
CA MET A 292 8.35 15.42 -7.91
C MET A 292 8.86 16.35 -9.01
N ALA A 293 10.05 16.11 -9.58
CA ALA A 293 10.52 16.89 -10.73
C ALA A 293 9.72 16.59 -12.01
N ALA A 294 8.99 15.47 -12.05
CA ALA A 294 8.11 15.10 -13.16
C ALA A 294 6.66 15.58 -12.96
N VAL A 295 6.34 16.24 -11.84
CA VAL A 295 5.02 16.81 -11.57
C VAL A 295 4.97 18.22 -12.18
N SER A 296 4.01 18.44 -13.06
CA SER A 296 3.80 19.67 -13.83
C SER A 296 2.39 20.24 -13.61
N THR A 297 2.10 21.39 -14.20
CA THR A 297 0.75 22.02 -14.17
C THR A 297 -0.34 21.15 -14.81
N ASP A 298 0.03 20.27 -15.74
CA ASP A 298 -0.91 19.39 -16.43
C ASP A 298 -1.13 18.05 -15.70
N THR A 299 -0.44 17.85 -14.57
CA THR A 299 -0.53 16.62 -13.79
C THR A 299 -1.87 16.52 -13.10
N LYS A 300 -2.53 15.37 -13.30
CA LYS A 300 -3.79 15.03 -12.64
C LYS A 300 -3.57 13.98 -11.57
N PHE A 301 -4.40 14.05 -10.54
CA PHE A 301 -4.42 13.12 -9.44
C PHE A 301 -5.78 12.45 -9.35
N ALA A 302 -5.82 11.27 -8.74
CA ALA A 302 -7.05 10.57 -8.42
C ALA A 302 -6.96 9.97 -7.03
N VAL A 303 -7.98 10.20 -6.20
CA VAL A 303 -8.11 9.49 -4.92
C VAL A 303 -8.43 8.03 -5.18
N HIS A 304 -7.77 7.12 -4.49
CA HIS A 304 -7.96 5.69 -4.68
C HIS A 304 -9.42 5.29 -4.41
N PRO A 305 -10.06 4.47 -5.28
CA PRO A 305 -11.48 4.12 -5.17
C PRO A 305 -11.88 3.51 -3.84
N MET A 306 -10.94 2.82 -3.18
CA MET A 306 -11.16 2.22 -1.86
C MET A 306 -11.56 3.23 -0.78
N LEU A 307 -11.22 4.51 -0.95
CA LEU A 307 -11.49 5.57 0.03
C LEU A 307 -12.72 6.41 -0.31
N HIS A 308 -13.31 6.22 -1.49
CA HIS A 308 -14.40 7.08 -1.97
C HIS A 308 -15.60 7.09 -1.04
N ARG A 309 -15.96 5.93 -0.46
CA ARG A 309 -17.08 5.86 0.49
C ARG A 309 -16.76 6.54 1.82
N LYS A 310 -15.58 6.31 2.41
CA LYS A 310 -15.15 6.98 3.65
C LYS A 310 -15.07 8.50 3.49
N LEU A 311 -14.58 8.97 2.34
CA LEU A 311 -14.40 10.40 2.05
C LEU A 311 -15.61 11.07 1.38
N ASN A 312 -16.72 10.34 1.22
CA ASN A 312 -17.94 10.81 0.53
C ASN A 312 -17.69 11.36 -0.89
N LEU A 313 -16.69 10.83 -1.59
CA LEU A 313 -16.34 11.23 -2.94
C LEU A 313 -17.26 10.54 -3.95
N LYS A 314 -17.78 11.32 -4.92
CA LYS A 314 -18.49 10.76 -6.07
C LYS A 314 -17.45 10.32 -7.09
N GLY A 315 -17.13 9.02 -7.11
CA GLY A 315 -16.29 8.45 -8.16
C GLY A 315 -17.00 8.47 -9.50
N ASP A 316 -16.32 8.91 -10.56
CA ASP A 316 -16.76 8.65 -11.93
C ASP A 316 -16.82 7.13 -12.12
N GLY A 317 -17.94 6.58 -12.61
CA GLY A 317 -18.12 5.14 -12.86
C GLY A 317 -17.15 4.49 -13.87
N SER A 318 -16.16 5.23 -14.35
CA SER A 318 -15.11 4.77 -15.26
C SER A 318 -14.02 3.99 -14.51
N SER A 319 -13.60 2.86 -15.07
CA SER A 319 -12.47 2.08 -14.54
C SER A 319 -11.23 2.95 -14.34
N PHE A 320 -10.53 2.80 -13.21
CA PHE A 320 -9.25 3.47 -12.97
C PHE A 320 -8.10 2.88 -13.81
N ASN A 321 -8.40 1.86 -14.63
CA ASN A 321 -7.46 1.15 -15.51
C ASN A 321 -7.57 1.55 -17.00
N THR A 322 -8.47 2.48 -17.36
CA THR A 322 -8.54 3.03 -18.73
C THR A 322 -7.52 4.13 -18.96
#